data_AF-A0A0G1H9W5-F1
#
_entry.id   AF-A0A0G1H9W5-F1
#
_cell.length_a   1.000
_cell.length_b   1.000
_cell.length_c   1.000
_cell.angle_alpha   90.00
_cell.angle_beta   90.00
_cell.angle_gamma   90.00
#
_symmetry.space_group_name_H-M   'P 1'
#
loop_
_entity.id
_entity.type
_entity.pdbx_description
1 polymer ?
#
loop_
_entity_poly.entity_id
_entity_poly.type
_entity_poly.pdbx_seq_one_letter_code
_entity_poly.pdbx_strand_id
1 'polypeptide(L)'
;MHLEVLKQERETSQSLVRRFGRRVQQSGLLVRARKLRFRKKQKSQGAQKRAALRREEVSKEYEKLKKLGKLEYGSKTANPRRFN
;
A
#
# COMPACT_ATOMS: atom_id res chain seq x y z
N MET A 1 2.04 -12.14 15.38
CA MET A 1 2.55 -12.77 14.16
C MET A 1 4.05 -12.85 14.29
N HIS A 2 4.56 -14.05 14.46
CA HIS A 2 6.00 -14.31 14.50
C HIS A 2 6.40 -14.78 13.10
N LEU A 3 7.50 -14.23 12.57
CA LEU A 3 7.99 -14.52 11.23
C LEU A 3 9.33 -15.23 11.35
N GLU A 4 9.29 -16.55 11.29
CA GLU A 4 10.47 -17.40 11.30
C GLU A 4 10.67 -18.07 9.94
N VAL A 5 11.94 -18.16 9.54
CA VAL A 5 12.37 -18.87 8.33
C VAL A 5 13.58 -19.72 8.70
N LEU A 6 13.37 -21.03 8.83
CA LEU A 6 14.42 -21.99 9.13
C LEU A 6 15.14 -22.41 7.84
N LYS A 7 16.43 -22.75 7.97
CA LYS A 7 17.26 -23.24 6.86
C LYS A 7 16.81 -24.64 6.44
N GLN A 8 16.73 -24.89 5.14
CA GLN A 8 16.50 -26.23 4.59
C GLN A 8 17.83 -26.95 4.28
N GLU A 9 17.82 -28.28 4.25
CA GLU A 9 19.04 -29.12 4.17
C GLU A 9 20.00 -28.76 3.03
N ARG A 10 19.47 -28.51 1.81
CA ARG A 10 20.28 -28.17 0.62
C ARG A 10 20.21 -26.69 0.25
N GLU A 11 19.99 -25.81 1.23
CA GLU A 11 19.82 -24.39 0.99
C GLU A 11 21.12 -23.60 1.19
N THR A 12 21.43 -22.70 0.24
CA THR A 12 22.53 -21.74 0.40
C THR A 12 22.10 -20.60 1.32
N SER A 13 23.05 -19.99 2.03
CA SER A 13 22.77 -18.84 2.90
C SER A 13 22.08 -17.70 2.15
N GLN A 14 22.44 -17.47 0.88
CA GLN A 14 21.85 -16.43 0.04
C GLN A 14 20.38 -16.69 -0.28
N SER A 15 19.99 -17.93 -0.60
CA SER A 15 18.58 -18.24 -0.87
C SER A 15 17.73 -18.12 0.39
N LEU A 16 18.29 -18.45 1.56
CA LEU A 16 17.62 -18.27 2.85
C LEU A 16 17.30 -16.80 3.12
N VAL A 17 18.29 -15.91 2.95
CA VAL A 17 18.11 -14.45 3.09
C VAL A 17 17.05 -13.94 2.11
N ARG A 18 17.04 -14.42 0.87
CA ARG A 18 16.02 -14.03 -0.12
C ARG A 18 14.61 -14.44 0.31
N ARG A 19 14.43 -15.64 0.84
CA ARG A 19 13.12 -16.10 1.36
C ARG A 19 12.69 -15.29 2.56
N PHE A 20 13.60 -15.04 3.49
CA PHE A 20 13.34 -14.16 4.63
C PHE A 20 12.87 -12.78 4.18
N GLY A 21 13.60 -12.14 3.26
CA GLY A 21 13.22 -10.85 2.69
C GLY A 21 11.83 -10.85 2.06
N ARG A 22 11.49 -11.87 1.26
CA ARG A 22 10.15 -12.00 0.68
C ARG A 22 9.06 -12.19 1.74
N ARG A 23 9.30 -13.03 2.75
CA ARG A 23 8.36 -13.25 3.86
C ARG A 23 8.15 -11.97 4.67
N VAL A 24 9.21 -11.21 4.94
CA VAL A 24 9.12 -9.87 5.58
C VAL A 24 8.28 -8.91 4.74
N GLN A 25 8.51 -8.84 3.43
CA GLN A 25 7.75 -7.96 2.53
C GLN A 25 6.26 -8.35 2.48
N GLN A 26 5.96 -9.63 2.27
CA GLN A 26 4.59 -10.16 2.20
C GLN A 26 3.83 -10.00 3.52
N SER A 27 4.52 -10.14 4.66
CA SER A 27 3.90 -9.96 5.98
C SER A 27 3.41 -8.53 6.24
N GLY A 28 3.91 -7.54 5.49
CA GLY A 28 3.60 -6.13 5.70
C GLY A 28 4.10 -5.57 7.03
N LEU A 29 4.90 -6.33 7.81
CA LEU A 29 5.40 -5.93 9.13
C LEU A 29 6.13 -4.59 9.07
N LEU A 30 7.01 -4.39 8.08
CA LEU A 30 7.74 -3.13 7.91
C LEU A 30 6.81 -1.95 7.59
N VAL A 31 5.76 -2.17 6.79
CA VAL A 31 4.76 -1.14 6.47
C VAL A 31 3.98 -0.76 7.73
N ARG A 32 3.59 -1.76 8.53
CA ARG A 32 2.90 -1.55 9.82
C ARG A 32 3.80 -0.80 10.80
N ALA A 33 5.05 -1.24 10.98
CA ALA A 33 6.02 -0.60 11.87
C ALA A 33 6.23 0.87 11.49
N ARG A 34 6.43 1.18 10.20
CA ARG A 34 6.54 2.57 9.72
C ARG A 34 5.27 3.39 9.96
N LYS A 35 4.08 2.79 9.82
CA LYS A 35 2.80 3.47 10.08
C LYS A 35 2.61 3.81 11.57
N LEU A 36 3.10 2.94 12.46
CA LEU A 36 2.96 3.05 13.92
C LEU A 36 4.09 3.84 14.59
N ARG A 37 5.21 4.05 13.89
CA ARG A 37 6.41 4.73 14.43
C ARG A 37 6.12 6.07 15.12
N PHE A 38 5.11 6.81 14.66
CA PHE A 38 4.75 8.10 15.23
C PHE A 38 3.27 8.17 15.57
N ARG A 39 2.95 8.84 16.69
CA ARG A 39 1.57 9.12 17.09
C ARG A 39 0.91 10.03 16.06
N LYS A 40 -0.24 9.60 15.53
CA LYS A 40 -1.08 10.43 14.66
C LYS A 40 -2.20 11.07 15.46
N LYS A 41 -2.37 12.39 15.35
CA LYS A 41 -3.54 13.09 15.90
C LYS A 41 -4.80 12.62 15.16
N GLN A 42 -5.90 12.45 15.88
CA GLN A 42 -7.19 12.20 15.24
C GLN A 42 -7.59 13.39 14.36
N LYS A 43 -8.20 13.11 13.22
CA LYS A 43 -8.67 14.16 12.31
C LYS A 43 -9.88 14.85 12.91
N SER A 44 -9.91 16.19 12.86
CA SER A 44 -11.12 16.99 13.14
C SER A 44 -12.26 16.60 12.20
N GLN A 45 -13.52 16.80 12.60
CA GLN A 45 -14.69 16.52 11.76
C GLN A 45 -14.60 17.15 10.35
N GLY A 46 -14.21 18.43 10.24
CA GLY A 46 -14.06 19.10 8.95
C GLY A 46 -12.99 18.44 8.04
N ALA A 47 -11.87 18.02 8.63
CA ALA A 47 -10.83 17.27 7.91
C ALA A 47 -11.29 15.87 7.48
N GLN A 48 -12.17 15.22 8.24
CA GLN A 48 -12.79 13.96 7.85
C GLN A 48 -13.74 14.16 6.67
N LYS A 49 -14.61 15.18 6.73
CA LYS A 49 -15.55 15.55 5.66
C LYS A 49 -14.82 15.84 4.34
N ARG A 50 -13.80 16.71 4.35
CA ARG A 50 -12.98 17.01 3.17
C ARG A 50 -12.32 15.76 2.57
N ALA A 51 -11.82 14.86 3.41
CA ALA A 51 -11.22 13.60 2.96
C ALA A 51 -12.24 12.59 2.42
N ALA A 52 -13.51 12.67 2.83
CA ALA A 52 -14.59 11.87 2.27
C ALA A 52 -15.02 12.39 0.89
N LEU A 53 -15.26 13.71 0.79
CA LEU A 53 -15.61 14.37 -0.48
C LEU A 53 -14.54 14.11 -1.55
N ARG A 54 -13.25 14.28 -1.22
CA ARG A 54 -12.17 14.00 -2.17
C ARG A 54 -12.11 12.54 -2.62
N ARG A 55 -12.49 11.59 -1.77
CA ARG A 55 -12.56 10.17 -2.18
C ARG A 55 -13.68 9.97 -3.20
N GLU A 56 -14.83 10.58 -2.97
CA GLU A 56 -15.97 10.52 -3.89
C GLU A 56 -15.66 11.17 -5.24
N GLU A 57 -15.05 12.36 -5.23
CA GLU A 57 -14.58 13.06 -6.44
C GLU A 57 -13.65 12.16 -7.28
N VAL A 58 -12.63 11.60 -6.64
CA VAL A 58 -11.65 10.73 -7.31
C VAL A 58 -12.30 9.45 -7.84
N SER A 59 -13.26 8.87 -7.11
CA SER A 59 -14.03 7.71 -7.58
C SER A 59 -14.84 8.03 -8.84
N LYS A 60 -15.55 9.17 -8.87
CA LYS A 60 -16.32 9.62 -10.04
C LYS A 60 -15.42 9.88 -11.25
N GLU A 61 -14.28 10.52 -11.03
CA GLU A 61 -13.30 10.78 -12.08
C GLU A 61 -12.74 9.48 -12.67
N TYR A 62 -12.38 8.53 -11.82
CA TYR A 62 -11.94 7.20 -12.25
C TYR A 62 -13.01 6.47 -13.08
N GLU A 63 -14.27 6.48 -12.64
CA GLU A 63 -15.36 5.86 -13.40
C GLU A 63 -15.57 6.51 -14.77
N LYS A 64 -15.47 7.84 -14.85
CA LYS A 64 -15.55 8.58 -16.12
C LYS A 64 -14.40 8.19 -17.05
N LEU A 65 -13.16 8.21 -16.55
CA LEU A 65 -11.97 7.83 -17.34
C LEU A 65 -12.02 6.37 -17.79
N LYS A 66 -12.51 5.47 -16.93
CA LYS A 66 -12.76 4.07 -17.27
C LYS A 66 -13.72 3.94 -18.44
N LYS A 67 -14.86 4.64 -18.39
CA LYS A 67 -15.87 4.64 -19.46
C LYS A 67 -15.31 5.20 -20.77
N LEU A 68 -14.42 6.20 -20.70
CA LEU A 68 -13.78 6.80 -21.86
C LEU A 68 -12.59 5.99 -22.40
N GLY A 69 -12.23 4.87 -21.78
CA GLY A 69 -11.06 4.07 -22.18
C GLY A 69 -9.71 4.77 -21.96
N LYS A 70 -9.67 5.86 -21.19
CA LYS A 70 -8.46 6.67 -20.96
C LYS A 70 -7.65 6.24 -19.74
N LEU A 71 -7.87 5.01 -19.23
CA LEU A 71 -7.09 4.47 -18.14
C LEU A 71 -5.84 3.79 -18.70
N GLU A 72 -4.66 4.24 -18.27
CA GLU A 72 -3.42 3.54 -18.59
C GLU A 72 -3.39 2.16 -17.92
N TYR A 73 -3.06 1.11 -18.70
CA TYR A 73 -2.92 -0.25 -18.19
C TYR A 73 -1.84 -0.31 -17.10
N GLY A 74 -2.22 -0.75 -15.89
CA GLY A 74 -1.32 -0.85 -14.73
C GLY A 74 -1.50 0.26 -13.67
N SER A 75 -2.31 1.29 -13.94
CA SER A 75 -2.64 2.36 -12.99
C SER A 75 -3.65 1.92 -11.91
N LYS A 76 -3.41 0.81 -11.19
CA LYS A 76 -4.27 0.37 -10.06
C LYS A 76 -4.22 1.27 -8.82
N THR A 77 -3.78 2.51 -8.96
CA THR A 77 -3.89 3.50 -7.90
C THR A 77 -4.45 4.77 -8.49
N ALA A 78 -5.70 5.06 -8.14
CA ALA A 78 -6.20 6.43 -8.09
C ALA A 78 -5.39 7.20 -7.04
N ASN A 79 -4.12 7.48 -7.35
CA ASN A 79 -3.27 8.35 -6.57
C ASN A 79 -3.45 9.74 -7.17
N PRO A 80 -4.28 10.61 -6.55
CA PRO A 80 -4.61 11.94 -7.09
C PRO A 80 -3.41 12.90 -7.09
N ARG A 81 -2.18 12.41 -6.86
CA ARG A 81 -0.91 13.14 -6.91
C ARG A 81 -0.10 12.88 -8.19
N ARG A 82 -0.59 12.04 -9.12
CA ARG A 82 0.12 11.72 -10.37
C ARG A 82 -0.30 12.58 -11.57
N PHE A 83 -1.31 13.43 -11.41
CA PHE A 83 -1.86 14.27 -12.48
C PHE A 83 -1.45 15.76 -12.36
N ASN A 84 -0.32 16.04 -11.70
CA ASN A 84 0.34 17.35 -11.71
C ASN A 84 1.68 17.23 -12.39
#